data_AF-A0AAN7RWH2-F1
#
_entry.id   AF-A0AAN7RWH2-F1
#
_cell.length_a   1.000
_cell.length_b   1.000
_cell.length_c   1.000
_cell.angle_alpha   90.00
_cell.angle_beta   90.00
_cell.angle_gamma   90.00
#
_symmetry.space_group_name_H-M   'P 1'
#
loop_
_entity.id
_entity.type
_entity.pdbx_description
1 polymer ?
#
loop_
_entity_poly.entity_id
_entity_poly.type
_entity_poly.pdbx_seq_one_letter_code
_entity_poly.pdbx_strand_id
1 'polypeptide(L)'
;MLDKVHLEASVAVDEVHAAAGNYRDNPERVAKGFELIVKTQDPDWEDVDAMLDAVFSESEKQMVVRAARTQVQALVLAGTLPGTVDNHVPITNPGWDPNQMGTRDLLVRYREWIAYGIRNAVPKSVNWSKLYEIKQDKKESPTDFLNWLKEGMQKYTPLDPTSQEGKSQPIFLFLGQSVDDIRRKLQKVQGADARDLERLLETAWQVYRNRDSQKEK
;
A
#
# COMPACT_ATOMS: atom_id res chain seq x y z
N MET A 1 -4.65 30.16 30.84
CA MET A 1 -3.69 29.10 30.45
C MET A 1 -4.31 28.08 29.47
N LEU A 2 -5.54 28.30 29.01
CA LEU A 2 -6.30 27.39 28.13
C LEU A 2 -6.14 27.67 26.61
N ASP A 3 -5.31 28.63 26.20
CA ASP A 3 -5.24 29.07 24.79
C ASP A 3 -4.06 28.51 23.98
N LYS A 4 -3.11 27.79 24.60
CA LYS A 4 -1.90 27.33 23.88
C LYS A 4 -2.04 25.93 23.26
N VAL A 5 -2.73 25.02 23.96
CA VAL A 5 -2.96 23.64 23.50
C VAL A 5 -3.95 23.59 22.34
N HIS A 6 -4.97 24.46 22.35
CA HIS A 6 -5.97 24.55 21.27
C HIS A 6 -5.38 25.15 19.98
N LEU A 7 -4.41 26.07 20.09
CA LEU A 7 -3.70 26.63 18.94
C LEU A 7 -2.73 25.63 18.30
N GLU A 8 -2.00 24.85 19.11
CA GLU A 8 -1.04 23.86 18.60
C GLU A 8 -1.74 22.67 17.91
N ALA A 9 -2.92 22.26 18.40
CA ALA A 9 -3.75 21.26 17.75
C ALA A 9 -4.29 21.73 16.38
N SER A 10 -4.74 22.99 16.27
CA SER A 10 -5.18 23.56 14.98
C SER A 10 -4.06 23.60 13.95
N VAL A 11 -2.84 23.97 14.37
CA VAL A 11 -1.68 24.04 13.45
C VAL A 11 -1.28 22.65 12.94
N ALA A 12 -1.32 21.62 13.79
CA ALA A 12 -1.03 20.25 13.37
C ALA A 12 -2.09 19.69 12.40
N VAL A 13 -3.37 20.03 12.60
CA VAL A 13 -4.47 19.67 11.70
C VAL A 13 -4.35 20.39 10.35
N ASP A 14 -4.00 21.68 10.36
CA ASP A 14 -3.78 22.47 9.14
C ASP A 14 -2.54 22.00 8.37
N GLU A 15 -1.47 21.57 9.06
CA GLU A 15 -0.29 20.97 8.43
C GLU A 15 -0.61 19.61 7.78
N VAL A 16 -1.48 18.79 8.40
CA VAL A 16 -1.97 17.55 7.78
C VAL A 16 -2.84 17.86 6.56
N HIS A 17 -3.75 18.83 6.67
CA HIS A 17 -4.64 19.23 5.58
C HIS A 17 -3.88 19.86 4.40
N ALA A 18 -2.85 20.68 4.69
CA ALA A 18 -2.00 21.30 3.68
C ALA A 18 -0.99 20.33 3.06
N ALA A 19 -0.51 19.33 3.81
CA ALA A 19 0.44 18.34 3.32
C ALA A 19 -0.22 17.16 2.58
N ALA A 20 -1.48 16.82 2.86
CA ALA A 20 -2.08 15.57 2.40
C ALA A 20 -2.57 15.57 0.94
N GLY A 21 -2.98 16.71 0.37
CA GLY A 21 -3.82 16.64 -0.83
C GLY A 21 -5.07 15.79 -0.56
N ASN A 22 -5.69 15.20 -1.57
CA ASN A 22 -6.81 14.27 -1.36
C ASN A 22 -6.28 12.98 -0.70
N TYR A 23 -6.78 12.59 0.48
CA TYR A 23 -6.41 11.36 1.19
C TYR A 23 -6.35 10.14 0.25
N ARG A 24 -7.32 10.03 -0.67
CA ARG A 24 -7.42 8.92 -1.62
C ARG A 24 -6.25 8.83 -2.60
N ASP A 25 -5.54 9.93 -2.86
CA ASP A 25 -4.41 9.96 -3.78
C ASP A 25 -3.14 9.38 -3.14
N ASN A 26 -2.98 9.53 -1.82
CA ASN A 26 -1.81 9.02 -1.11
C ASN A 26 -2.10 8.63 0.35
N PRO A 27 -2.84 7.52 0.58
CA PRO A 27 -3.15 7.03 1.93
C PRO A 27 -1.90 6.75 2.78
N GLU A 28 -0.80 6.34 2.15
CA GLU A 28 0.49 6.08 2.82
C GLU A 28 1.08 7.35 3.44
N ARG A 29 1.01 8.49 2.73
CA ARG A 29 1.51 9.77 3.26
C ARG A 29 0.68 10.21 4.46
N VAL A 30 -0.65 10.04 4.40
CA VAL A 30 -1.56 10.39 5.50
C VAL A 30 -1.30 9.49 6.71
N ALA A 31 -1.11 8.18 6.51
CA ALA A 31 -0.77 7.24 7.59
C ALA A 31 0.54 7.64 8.30
N LYS A 32 1.58 8.02 7.55
CA LYS A 32 2.85 8.51 8.14
C LYS A 32 2.68 9.80 8.93
N GLY A 33 1.81 10.70 8.47
CA GLY A 33 1.45 11.92 9.21
C GLY A 33 0.77 11.60 10.53
N PHE A 34 -0.22 10.71 10.50
CA PHE A 34 -0.90 10.22 11.70
C PHE A 34 0.07 9.55 12.69
N GLU A 35 0.93 8.65 12.22
CA GLU A 35 1.95 7.98 13.04
C GLU A 35 2.92 8.98 13.70
N LEU A 36 3.29 10.07 13.00
CA LEU A 36 4.12 11.14 13.56
C LEU A 36 3.42 11.87 14.69
N ILE A 37 2.14 12.21 14.51
CA ILE A 37 1.33 12.87 15.54
C ILE A 37 1.14 11.96 16.76
N VAL A 38 0.86 10.68 16.53
CA VAL A 38 0.77 9.69 17.62
C VAL A 38 2.06 9.66 18.45
N LYS A 39 3.22 9.71 17.78
CA LYS A 39 4.52 9.70 18.45
C LYS A 39 4.80 10.98 19.26
N THR A 40 4.32 12.14 18.81
CA THR A 40 4.61 13.41 19.46
C THR A 40 3.60 13.79 20.53
N GLN A 41 2.33 13.42 20.36
CA GLN A 41 1.23 13.87 21.22
C GLN A 41 0.65 12.76 22.11
N ASP A 42 0.95 11.47 21.87
CA ASP A 42 0.41 10.33 22.63
C ASP A 42 -1.13 10.37 22.81
N PRO A 43 -1.92 10.59 21.73
CA PRO A 43 -3.34 10.95 21.78
C PRO A 43 -4.22 9.82 22.32
N ASP A 44 -5.17 10.08 23.20
CA ASP A 44 -6.11 9.05 23.68
C ASP A 44 -7.18 8.68 22.63
N TRP A 45 -8.22 7.94 23.02
CA TRP A 45 -9.27 7.53 22.09
C TRP A 45 -10.08 8.73 21.57
N GLU A 46 -10.40 9.70 22.42
CA GLU A 46 -11.19 10.88 22.02
C GLU A 46 -10.37 11.80 21.12
N ASP A 47 -9.08 11.95 21.43
CA ASP A 47 -8.15 12.70 20.56
C ASP A 47 -8.08 12.08 19.16
N VAL A 48 -7.95 10.76 19.06
CA VAL A 48 -7.91 10.06 17.76
C VAL A 48 -9.24 10.19 17.01
N ASP A 49 -10.38 10.04 17.69
CA ASP A 49 -11.69 10.19 17.05
C ASP A 49 -11.89 11.60 16.48
N ALA A 50 -11.52 12.63 17.26
CA ALA A 50 -11.55 14.03 16.83
C ALA A 50 -10.59 14.31 15.67
N MET A 51 -9.39 13.71 15.67
CA MET A 51 -8.46 13.79 14.54
C MET A 51 -9.05 13.18 13.27
N LEU A 52 -9.71 12.03 13.37
CA LEU A 52 -10.35 11.40 12.23
C LEU A 52 -11.47 12.27 11.65
N ASP A 53 -12.28 12.90 12.51
CA ASP A 53 -13.34 13.82 12.09
C ASP A 53 -12.80 15.10 11.44
N ALA A 54 -11.64 15.58 11.90
CA ALA A 54 -11.01 16.77 11.33
C ALA A 54 -10.36 16.51 9.96
N VAL A 55 -9.82 15.30 9.74
CA VAL A 55 -9.00 14.97 8.55
C VAL A 55 -9.79 14.28 7.45
N PHE A 56 -10.83 13.51 7.79
CA PHE A 56 -11.55 12.66 6.84
C PHE A 56 -13.00 13.08 6.69
N SER A 57 -13.57 12.89 5.48
CA SER A 57 -15.04 12.87 5.38
C SER A 57 -15.60 11.69 6.17
N GLU A 58 -16.87 11.77 6.58
CA GLU A 58 -17.57 10.66 7.26
C GLU A 58 -17.42 9.32 6.50
N SER A 59 -17.50 9.36 5.17
CA SER A 59 -17.31 8.17 4.34
C SER A 59 -15.90 7.58 4.44
N GLU A 60 -14.89 8.43 4.50
CA GLU A 60 -13.49 8.01 4.60
C GLU A 60 -13.16 7.51 6.00
N LYS A 61 -13.64 8.19 7.04
CA LYS A 61 -13.57 7.72 8.44
C LYS A 61 -14.17 6.32 8.57
N GLN A 62 -15.37 6.10 8.03
CA GLN A 62 -16.01 4.79 8.02
C GLN A 62 -15.19 3.73 7.28
N MET A 63 -14.58 4.08 6.15
CA MET A 63 -13.69 3.17 5.42
C MET A 63 -12.45 2.80 6.24
N VAL A 64 -11.80 3.77 6.89
CA VAL A 64 -10.65 3.60 7.79
C VAL A 64 -10.98 2.62 8.91
N VAL A 65 -12.04 2.90 9.66
CA VAL A 65 -12.48 2.07 10.78
C VAL A 65 -12.87 0.67 10.30
N ARG A 66 -13.58 0.56 9.17
CA ARG A 66 -13.95 -0.74 8.59
C ARG A 66 -12.73 -1.57 8.20
N ALA A 67 -11.72 -0.97 7.57
CA ALA A 67 -10.52 -1.68 7.16
C ALA A 67 -9.74 -2.23 8.37
N ALA A 68 -9.58 -1.40 9.42
CA ALA A 68 -8.98 -1.81 10.69
C ALA A 68 -9.75 -2.97 11.33
N ARG A 69 -11.07 -2.83 11.49
CA ARG A 69 -11.94 -3.86 12.07
C ARG A 69 -11.92 -5.17 11.28
N THR A 70 -11.90 -5.10 9.95
CA THR A 70 -11.83 -6.29 9.08
C THR A 70 -10.54 -7.07 9.32
N GLN A 71 -9.41 -6.38 9.44
CA GLN A 71 -8.12 -7.02 9.71
C GLN A 71 -8.09 -7.65 11.10
N VAL A 72 -8.56 -6.92 12.12
CA VAL A 72 -8.69 -7.46 13.49
C VAL A 72 -9.58 -8.69 13.51
N GLN A 73 -10.72 -8.66 12.83
CA GLN A 73 -11.64 -9.80 12.72
C GLN A 73 -10.93 -11.03 12.14
N ALA A 74 -10.16 -10.86 11.06
CA ALA A 74 -9.42 -11.95 10.45
C ALA A 74 -8.40 -12.58 11.42
N LEU A 75 -7.67 -11.76 12.17
CA LEU A 75 -6.68 -12.23 13.16
C LEU A 75 -7.32 -12.90 14.37
N VAL A 76 -8.49 -12.41 14.81
CA VAL A 76 -9.28 -13.04 15.88
C VAL A 76 -9.78 -14.41 15.43
N LEU A 77 -10.33 -14.51 14.22
CA LEU A 77 -10.80 -15.80 13.66
C LEU A 77 -9.65 -16.80 13.45
N ALA A 78 -8.45 -16.32 13.13
CA ALA A 78 -7.26 -17.14 13.00
C ALA A 78 -6.68 -17.59 14.36
N GLY A 79 -7.20 -17.07 15.49
CA GLY A 79 -6.67 -17.35 16.83
C GLY A 79 -5.36 -16.64 17.16
N THR A 80 -4.86 -15.76 16.28
CA THR A 80 -3.62 -15.02 16.46
C THR A 80 -3.78 -13.84 17.43
N LEU A 81 -4.98 -13.25 17.48
CA LEU A 81 -5.29 -12.12 18.34
C LEU A 81 -6.44 -12.48 19.29
N PRO A 82 -6.27 -12.36 20.62
CA PRO A 82 -7.32 -12.71 21.57
C PRO A 82 -8.40 -11.62 21.65
N GLY A 83 -9.59 -12.00 22.14
CA GLY A 83 -10.71 -11.08 22.37
C GLY A 83 -11.61 -10.90 21.15
N THR A 84 -12.33 -9.79 21.11
CA THR A 84 -13.27 -9.43 20.03
C THR A 84 -12.78 -8.21 19.27
N VAL A 85 -13.38 -7.95 18.10
CA VAL A 85 -13.08 -6.75 17.31
C VAL A 85 -13.26 -5.47 18.12
N ASP A 86 -14.29 -5.40 18.96
CA ASP A 86 -14.59 -4.23 19.79
C ASP A 86 -13.59 -4.03 20.93
N ASN A 87 -12.86 -5.07 21.35
CA ASN A 87 -11.77 -4.91 22.32
C ASN A 87 -10.56 -4.17 21.74
N HIS A 88 -10.38 -4.17 20.41
CA HIS A 88 -9.21 -3.60 19.73
C HIS A 88 -9.52 -2.33 18.96
N VAL A 89 -10.69 -2.25 18.32
CA VAL A 89 -11.12 -1.10 17.51
C VAL A 89 -12.57 -0.75 17.86
N PRO A 90 -12.81 -0.19 19.06
CA PRO A 90 -14.14 0.20 19.48
C PRO A 90 -14.70 1.34 18.62
N ILE A 91 -16.01 1.33 18.38
CA ILE A 91 -16.73 2.36 17.61
C ILE A 91 -17.16 3.53 18.51
N THR A 92 -17.33 3.28 19.80
CA THR A 92 -17.69 4.28 20.81
C THR A 92 -16.58 4.37 21.85
N ASN A 93 -16.52 5.50 22.58
CA ASN A 93 -15.52 5.69 23.61
C ASN A 93 -15.50 4.49 24.59
N PRO A 94 -14.39 3.75 24.68
CA PRO A 94 -14.27 2.57 25.54
C PRO A 94 -13.99 2.92 27.01
N GLY A 95 -13.79 4.20 27.35
CA GLY A 95 -13.44 4.66 28.69
C GLY A 95 -12.02 4.29 29.12
N TRP A 96 -11.10 4.15 28.16
CA TRP A 96 -9.70 3.81 28.45
C TRP A 96 -8.98 4.99 29.11
N ASP A 97 -8.59 4.83 30.37
CA ASP A 97 -7.79 5.81 31.10
C ASP A 97 -6.31 5.70 30.67
N PRO A 98 -5.70 6.73 30.06
CA PRO A 98 -4.31 6.67 29.60
C PRO A 98 -3.30 6.48 30.73
N ASN A 99 -3.67 6.73 31.99
CA ASN A 99 -2.79 6.58 33.15
C ASN A 99 -2.77 5.17 33.73
N GLN A 100 -3.66 4.27 33.27
CA GLN A 100 -3.70 2.88 33.71
C GLN A 100 -2.84 1.99 32.78
N MET A 101 -2.05 1.10 33.37
CA MET A 101 -1.08 0.30 32.61
C MET A 101 -1.75 -0.63 31.58
N GLY A 102 -2.86 -1.28 31.94
CA GLY A 102 -3.54 -2.21 31.04
C GLY A 102 -4.27 -1.54 29.87
N THR A 103 -4.79 -0.33 30.08
CA THR A 103 -5.47 0.48 29.05
C THR A 103 -4.46 1.17 28.12
N ARG A 104 -3.24 1.45 28.60
CA ARG A 104 -2.17 2.01 27.76
C ARG A 104 -1.81 1.08 26.60
N ASP A 105 -1.69 -0.22 26.86
CA ASP A 105 -1.40 -1.20 25.81
C ASP A 105 -2.55 -1.31 24.79
N LEU A 106 -3.80 -1.14 25.23
CA LEU A 106 -4.96 -1.10 24.36
C LEU A 106 -4.95 0.15 23.47
N LEU A 107 -4.60 1.31 24.03
CA LEU A 107 -4.45 2.56 23.27
C LEU A 107 -3.35 2.47 22.21
N VAL A 108 -2.19 1.91 22.55
CA VAL A 108 -1.10 1.70 21.58
C VAL A 108 -1.60 0.85 20.40
N ARG A 109 -2.20 -0.30 20.67
CA ARG A 109 -2.74 -1.20 19.63
C ARG A 109 -3.85 -0.54 18.82
N TYR A 110 -4.74 0.20 19.47
CA TYR A 110 -5.81 0.92 18.79
C TYR A 110 -5.25 1.92 17.76
N ARG A 111 -4.25 2.72 18.13
CA ARG A 111 -3.60 3.66 17.22
C ARG A 111 -2.90 2.94 16.06
N GLU A 112 -2.27 1.79 16.31
CA GLU A 112 -1.71 0.93 15.24
C GLU A 112 -2.79 0.42 14.28
N TRP A 113 -3.95 0.01 14.80
CA TRP A 113 -5.09 -0.41 13.96
C TRP A 113 -5.67 0.74 13.14
N ILE A 114 -5.76 1.95 13.70
CA ILE A 114 -6.19 3.13 12.94
C ILE A 114 -5.17 3.47 11.84
N ALA A 115 -3.87 3.44 12.13
CA ALA A 115 -2.83 3.64 11.11
C ALA A 115 -2.92 2.59 9.98
N TYR A 116 -3.17 1.32 10.33
CA TYR A 116 -3.47 0.26 9.36
C TYR A 116 -4.71 0.58 8.53
N GLY A 117 -5.79 1.05 9.17
CA GLY A 117 -7.02 1.46 8.52
C GLY A 117 -6.78 2.57 7.50
N ILE A 118 -6.08 3.64 7.88
CA ILE A 118 -5.71 4.76 6.99
C ILE A 118 -4.94 4.26 5.78
N ARG A 119 -3.99 3.36 5.99
CA ARG A 119 -3.15 2.83 4.91
C ARG A 119 -3.92 1.94 3.92
N ASN A 120 -4.97 1.23 4.37
CA ASN A 120 -5.60 0.15 3.59
C ASN A 120 -7.09 0.37 3.26
N ALA A 121 -7.69 1.46 3.74
CA ALA A 121 -9.12 1.69 3.57
C ALA A 121 -9.51 2.12 2.16
N VAL A 122 -8.66 2.88 1.48
CA VAL A 122 -8.85 3.19 0.07
C VAL A 122 -8.36 1.99 -0.73
N PRO A 123 -9.25 1.26 -1.42
CA PRO A 123 -8.80 0.22 -2.33
C PRO A 123 -7.89 0.88 -3.35
N LYS A 124 -6.69 0.32 -3.58
CA LYS A 124 -5.81 0.79 -4.65
C LYS A 124 -6.65 0.83 -5.93
N SER A 125 -6.99 2.03 -6.40
CA SER A 125 -7.78 2.19 -7.61
C SER A 125 -6.99 1.52 -8.72
N VAL A 126 -7.60 0.53 -9.37
CA VAL A 126 -6.89 -0.28 -10.36
C VAL A 126 -6.60 0.62 -11.56
N ASN A 127 -5.36 1.06 -11.67
CA ASN A 127 -4.91 1.91 -12.76
C ASN A 127 -4.18 1.07 -13.80
N TRP A 128 -4.95 0.24 -14.50
CA TRP A 128 -4.42 -0.59 -15.59
C TRP A 128 -3.76 0.24 -16.68
N SER A 129 -4.26 1.45 -16.99
CA SER A 129 -3.67 2.29 -18.03
C SER A 129 -2.22 2.68 -17.71
N LYS A 130 -1.93 3.15 -16.48
CA LYS A 130 -0.56 3.42 -16.05
C LYS A 130 0.33 2.18 -16.05
N LEU A 131 -0.23 1.01 -15.72
CA LEU A 131 0.53 -0.24 -15.76
C LEU A 131 0.89 -0.66 -17.21
N TYR A 132 -0.02 -0.43 -18.17
CA TYR A 132 0.21 -0.72 -19.58
C TYR A 132 1.14 0.28 -20.30
N GLU A 133 1.27 1.49 -19.74
CA GLU A 133 2.21 2.54 -20.19
C GLU A 133 3.68 2.19 -19.92
N ILE A 134 3.96 1.34 -18.94
CA ILE A 134 5.33 0.89 -18.64
C ILE A 134 5.87 0.12 -19.86
N LYS A 135 6.96 0.57 -20.47
CA LYS A 135 7.62 -0.12 -21.59
C LYS A 135 9.11 -0.28 -21.29
N GLN A 136 9.69 -1.38 -21.75
CA GLN A 136 11.12 -1.61 -21.59
C GLN A 136 11.92 -0.63 -22.43
N ASP A 137 12.89 0.06 -21.81
CA ASP A 137 13.84 0.87 -22.57
C ASP A 137 14.84 -0.01 -23.34
N LYS A 138 15.40 0.49 -24.46
CA LYS A 138 16.40 -0.25 -25.24
C LYS A 138 17.66 -0.62 -24.45
N LYS A 139 18.03 0.16 -23.44
CA LYS A 139 19.22 -0.06 -22.58
C LYS A 139 18.87 -0.73 -21.25
N GLU A 140 17.59 -0.90 -20.95
CA GLU A 140 17.15 -1.52 -19.70
C GLU A 140 17.29 -3.04 -19.81
N SER A 141 17.92 -3.64 -18.80
CA SER A 141 18.09 -5.09 -18.78
C SER A 141 16.73 -5.79 -18.61
N PRO A 142 16.58 -7.04 -19.10
CA PRO A 142 15.35 -7.79 -18.91
C PRO A 142 14.95 -7.97 -17.44
N THR A 143 15.92 -8.03 -16.52
CA THR A 143 15.65 -8.23 -15.09
C THR A 143 15.17 -6.94 -14.43
N ASP A 144 15.81 -5.82 -14.74
CA ASP A 144 15.39 -4.51 -14.22
C ASP A 144 13.97 -4.18 -14.68
N PHE A 145 13.69 -4.43 -15.96
CA PHE A 145 12.36 -4.25 -16.52
C PHE A 145 11.30 -5.12 -15.82
N LEU A 146 11.61 -6.39 -15.57
CA LEU A 146 10.69 -7.28 -14.86
C LEU A 146 10.42 -6.80 -13.41
N ASN A 147 11.45 -6.32 -12.72
CA ASN A 147 11.29 -5.75 -11.39
C ASN A 147 10.41 -4.50 -11.43
N TRP A 148 10.64 -3.62 -12.40
CA TRP A 148 9.84 -2.42 -12.61
C TRP A 148 8.36 -2.72 -12.90
N LEU A 149 8.07 -3.79 -13.66
CA LEU A 149 6.69 -4.27 -13.86
C LEU A 149 6.05 -4.74 -12.55
N LYS A 150 6.77 -5.49 -11.71
CA LYS A 150 6.26 -5.97 -10.41
C LYS A 150 6.00 -4.81 -9.46
N GLU A 151 6.90 -3.83 -9.41
CA GLU A 151 6.70 -2.59 -8.64
C GLU A 151 5.51 -1.80 -9.17
N GLY A 152 5.37 -1.66 -10.49
CA GLY A 152 4.22 -1.03 -11.13
C GLY A 152 2.90 -1.73 -10.78
N MET A 153 2.88 -3.06 -10.78
CA MET A 153 1.70 -3.83 -10.35
C MET A 153 1.34 -3.53 -8.90
N GLN A 154 2.30 -3.57 -7.98
CA GLN A 154 2.06 -3.27 -6.57
C GLN A 154 1.63 -1.82 -6.33
N LYS A 155 2.06 -0.90 -7.19
CA LYS A 155 1.75 0.53 -7.11
C LYS A 155 0.38 0.87 -7.69
N TYR A 156 0.02 0.29 -8.83
CA TYR A 156 -1.16 0.67 -9.61
C TYR A 156 -2.31 -0.33 -9.53
N THR A 157 -2.11 -1.48 -8.89
CA THR A 157 -3.14 -2.50 -8.71
C THR A 157 -3.08 -3.08 -7.29
N PRO A 158 -4.18 -3.70 -6.80
CA PRO A 158 -4.16 -4.46 -5.56
C PRO A 158 -3.56 -5.87 -5.72
N LEU A 159 -3.14 -6.27 -6.92
CA LEU A 159 -2.62 -7.63 -7.17
C LEU A 159 -1.17 -7.76 -6.70
N ASP A 160 -0.93 -8.74 -5.84
CA ASP A 160 0.43 -9.17 -5.52
C ASP A 160 0.99 -10.02 -6.68
N PRO A 161 2.11 -9.62 -7.31
CA PRO A 161 2.71 -10.36 -8.43
C PRO A 161 3.19 -11.77 -8.06
N THR A 162 3.20 -12.14 -6.79
CA THR A 162 3.58 -13.47 -6.30
C THR A 162 2.38 -14.34 -5.87
N SER A 163 1.18 -13.76 -5.76
CA SER A 163 -0.02 -14.51 -5.37
C SER A 163 -0.55 -15.38 -6.52
N GLN A 164 -1.43 -16.32 -6.19
CA GLN A 164 -2.05 -17.20 -7.18
C GLN A 164 -2.83 -16.42 -8.25
N GLU A 165 -3.46 -15.32 -7.85
CA GLU A 165 -4.28 -14.44 -8.69
C GLU A 165 -3.43 -13.48 -9.52
N GLY A 166 -2.28 -13.03 -9.00
CA GLY A 166 -1.44 -12.03 -9.65
C GLY A 166 -0.26 -12.59 -10.45
N LYS A 167 0.20 -13.82 -10.18
CA LYS A 167 1.42 -14.39 -10.78
C LYS A 167 1.41 -14.54 -12.30
N SER A 168 0.24 -14.52 -12.93
CA SER A 168 0.12 -14.57 -14.39
C SER A 168 0.35 -13.21 -15.06
N GLN A 169 0.16 -12.10 -14.34
CA GLN A 169 0.22 -10.77 -14.92
C GLN A 169 1.63 -10.34 -15.34
N PRO A 170 2.70 -10.58 -14.56
CA PRO A 170 4.06 -10.28 -15.01
C PRO A 170 4.39 -10.94 -16.35
N ILE A 171 3.87 -12.15 -16.62
CA ILE A 171 4.09 -12.85 -17.90
C ILE A 171 3.50 -12.06 -19.07
N PHE A 172 2.22 -11.67 -18.98
CA PHE A 172 1.55 -10.93 -20.05
C PHE A 172 2.13 -9.54 -20.27
N LEU A 173 2.42 -8.83 -19.18
CA LEU A 173 3.05 -7.51 -19.24
C LEU A 173 4.44 -7.63 -19.86
N PHE A 174 5.27 -8.58 -19.42
CA PHE A 174 6.61 -8.79 -19.97
C PHE A 174 6.58 -9.13 -21.46
N LEU A 175 5.66 -10.00 -21.89
CA LEU A 175 5.45 -10.32 -23.31
C LEU A 175 5.03 -9.09 -24.14
N GLY A 176 4.10 -8.28 -23.64
CA GLY A 176 3.54 -7.16 -24.40
C GLY A 176 4.37 -5.88 -24.36
N GLN A 177 5.10 -5.64 -23.27
CA GLN A 177 5.76 -4.38 -22.96
C GLN A 177 7.28 -4.42 -23.09
N SER A 178 7.86 -5.60 -23.37
CA SER A 178 9.26 -5.70 -23.79
C SER A 178 9.54 -4.91 -25.07
N VAL A 179 10.80 -4.50 -25.22
CA VAL A 179 11.28 -3.78 -26.41
C VAL A 179 11.20 -4.67 -27.66
N ASP A 180 10.98 -4.07 -28.83
CA ASP A 180 10.43 -4.73 -30.03
C ASP A 180 11.09 -6.03 -30.51
N ASP A 181 12.42 -6.16 -30.47
CA ASP A 181 13.13 -7.38 -30.87
C ASP A 181 13.05 -8.49 -29.81
N ILE A 182 13.16 -8.14 -28.52
CA ILE A 182 12.90 -9.04 -27.39
C ILE A 182 11.45 -9.52 -27.50
N ARG A 183 10.48 -8.60 -27.59
CA ARG A 183 9.06 -8.93 -27.76
C ARG A 183 8.82 -9.90 -28.91
N ARG A 184 9.39 -9.63 -30.09
CA ARG A 184 9.26 -10.52 -31.26
C ARG A 184 9.86 -11.91 -31.03
N LYS A 185 10.92 -12.03 -30.21
CA LYS A 185 11.49 -13.33 -29.85
C LYS A 185 10.60 -14.05 -28.83
N LEU A 186 10.12 -13.35 -27.80
CA LEU A 186 9.25 -13.92 -26.77
C LEU A 186 7.92 -14.42 -27.36
N GLN A 187 7.34 -13.70 -28.32
CA GLN A 187 6.11 -14.11 -29.02
C GLN A 187 6.25 -15.42 -29.82
N LYS A 188 7.47 -15.91 -30.05
CA LYS A 188 7.72 -17.19 -30.73
C LYS A 188 7.85 -18.36 -29.75
N VAL A 189 7.92 -18.10 -28.45
CA VAL A 189 7.90 -19.14 -27.42
C VAL A 189 6.48 -19.73 -27.36
N GLN A 190 6.36 -21.05 -27.28
CA GLN A 190 5.08 -21.76 -27.33
C GLN A 190 4.92 -22.73 -26.15
N GLY A 191 3.70 -23.21 -25.93
CA GLY A 191 3.42 -24.24 -24.95
C GLY A 191 3.61 -23.77 -23.50
N ALA A 192 4.14 -24.66 -22.65
CA ALA A 192 4.37 -24.38 -21.23
C ALA A 192 5.37 -23.23 -21.03
N ASP A 193 6.39 -23.14 -21.89
CA ASP A 193 7.45 -22.12 -21.80
C ASP A 193 6.92 -20.69 -21.99
N ALA A 194 5.83 -20.51 -22.76
CA ALA A 194 5.19 -19.20 -22.94
C ALA A 194 4.45 -18.71 -21.68
N ARG A 195 4.23 -19.61 -20.71
CA ARG A 195 3.62 -19.33 -19.41
C ARG A 195 4.63 -19.42 -18.26
N ASP A 196 5.90 -19.59 -18.58
CA ASP A 196 6.98 -19.68 -17.62
C ASP A 196 7.80 -18.39 -17.67
N LEU A 197 7.69 -17.59 -16.61
CA LEU A 197 8.36 -16.31 -16.51
C LEU A 197 9.89 -16.45 -16.52
N GLU A 198 10.44 -17.54 -15.98
CA GLU A 198 11.88 -17.80 -15.96
C GLU A 198 12.38 -18.08 -17.38
N ARG A 199 11.68 -18.91 -18.14
CA ARG A 199 12.00 -19.18 -19.56
C ARG A 199 11.91 -17.95 -20.45
N LEU A 200 10.90 -17.12 -20.23
CA LEU A 200 10.75 -15.85 -20.94
C LEU A 200 11.92 -14.90 -20.59
N LEU A 201 12.31 -14.82 -19.33
CA LEU A 201 13.43 -13.99 -18.89
C LEU A 201 14.77 -14.46 -19.48
N GLU A 202 15.02 -15.77 -19.50
CA GLU A 202 16.20 -16.37 -20.16
C GLU A 202 16.26 -15.98 -21.64
N THR A 203 15.12 -16.11 -22.35
CA THR A 203 15.02 -15.77 -23.78
C THR A 203 15.28 -14.28 -24.02
N ALA A 204 14.76 -13.40 -23.16
CA ALA A 204 14.99 -11.97 -23.25
C ALA A 204 16.47 -11.61 -23.04
N TRP A 205 17.14 -12.26 -22.09
CA TRP A 205 18.57 -12.09 -21.86
C TRP A 205 19.43 -12.49 -23.05
N GLN A 206 19.09 -13.58 -23.75
CA GLN A 206 19.81 -13.99 -24.95
C GLN A 206 19.76 -12.89 -26.03
N VAL A 207 18.57 -12.31 -26.27
CA VAL A 207 18.42 -11.24 -27.26
C VAL A 207 19.14 -9.97 -26.81
N TYR A 208 19.03 -9.60 -25.53
CA TYR A 208 19.68 -8.43 -24.98
C TYR A 208 21.21 -8.50 -25.13
N ARG A 209 21.85 -9.60 -24.72
CA ARG A 209 23.30 -9.79 -24.83
C ARG A 209 23.80 -9.76 -26.28
N ASN A 210 23.03 -10.35 -27.20
CA ASN A 210 23.38 -10.35 -28.62
C ASN A 210 23.41 -8.94 -29.22
N ARG A 211 22.67 -7.97 -28.65
CA ARG A 211 22.76 -6.56 -29.07
C ARG A 211 24.09 -5.94 -28.69
N ASP A 212 24.55 -6.19 -27.47
CA ASP A 212 25.77 -5.58 -26.93
C ASP A 212 26.99 -6.09 -27.70
N SER A 213 27.05 -7.39 -27.99
CA SER A 213 28.09 -7.99 -28.83
C SER A 213 28.10 -7.51 -30.29
N GLN A 214 27.01 -6.93 -30.79
CA GLN A 214 26.95 -6.33 -32.14
C GLN A 214 27.29 -4.83 -32.16
N LYS A 215 27.22 -4.14 -31.01
CA LYS A 215 27.62 -2.72 -30.89
C LYS A 215 29.11 -2.54 -30.63
N GLU A 216 29.78 -3.57 -30.10
CA GLU A 216 31.22 -3.61 -29.84
C GLU A 216 32.07 -4.03 -31.06
N LYS A 217 31.43 -4.22 -32.23
CA LYS A 217 32.07 -4.48 -33.53
C LYS A 217 31.94 -3.26 -34.44
#